data_AF-A0A943HXK6-F1
#
_entry.id   AF-A0A943HXK6-F1
#
_cell.length_a   1.000
_cell.length_b   1.000
_cell.length_c   1.000
_cell.angle_alpha   90.00
_cell.angle_beta   90.00
_cell.angle_gamma   90.00
#
_symmetry.space_group_name_H-M   'P 1'
#
loop_
_entity.id
_entity.type
_entity.pdbx_description
1 polymer ?
#
loop_
_entity_poly.entity_id
_entity_poly.type
_entity_poly.pdbx_seq_one_letter_code
_entity_poly.pdbx_strand_id
1 'polypeptide(L)'
;MNETILVVETFTTDTVSAVQDVLSRGQSLAYIVAALLFILALAGLSKQKSAMRGNVLGIIGMVVALAIVIVATTIEGFQFPAYTVGLIIVAMLIGAAIGVWKARRVQMTAMPELVALLHSFVGAAAVLVGINSFLMTPGDGSYDGAFHMGEVGIAVFIGAVTFTGSIIANLKLSARISGKPLTLPGRNLLNLIMVIVCVV
;
A
#
# COMPACT_ATOMS: atom_id res chain seq x y z
N MET A 1 -14.47 2.71 50.34
CA MET A 1 -14.28 1.67 49.28
C MET A 1 -14.51 2.21 47.88
N ASN A 2 -15.32 3.26 47.68
CA ASN A 2 -15.57 3.82 46.35
C ASN A 2 -14.43 4.72 45.82
N GLU A 3 -13.76 5.48 46.70
CA GLU A 3 -12.70 6.40 46.29
C GLU A 3 -11.38 5.70 45.92
N THR A 4 -11.05 4.59 46.59
CA THR A 4 -9.86 3.79 46.25
C THR A 4 -9.98 3.08 44.92
N ILE A 5 -11.20 2.70 44.50
CA ILE A 5 -11.46 2.12 43.18
C ILE A 5 -11.33 3.20 42.09
N LEU A 6 -11.90 4.39 42.31
CA LEU A 6 -11.78 5.52 41.38
C LEU A 6 -10.32 5.97 41.20
N VAL A 7 -9.51 6.02 42.26
CA VAL A 7 -8.09 6.39 42.15
C VAL A 7 -7.28 5.34 41.38
N VAL A 8 -7.58 4.04 41.53
CA VAL A 8 -6.92 2.95 40.78
C VAL A 8 -7.35 2.95 39.30
N GLU A 9 -8.63 3.19 38.99
CA GLU A 9 -9.10 3.36 37.60
C GLU A 9 -8.47 4.59 36.94
N THR A 10 -8.38 5.72 37.64
CA THR A 10 -7.79 6.96 37.07
C THR A 10 -6.28 6.79 36.82
N PHE A 11 -5.55 6.14 37.73
CA PHE A 11 -4.10 5.91 37.58
C PHE A 11 -3.78 4.89 36.47
N THR A 12 -4.65 3.90 36.28
CA THR A 12 -4.51 2.92 35.18
C THR A 12 -4.86 3.55 33.82
N THR A 13 -5.83 4.47 33.74
CA THR A 13 -6.11 5.22 32.50
C THR A 13 -5.02 6.23 32.13
N ASP A 14 -4.41 6.89 33.12
CA ASP A 14 -3.33 7.87 32.88
C ASP A 14 -2.03 7.21 32.39
N THR A 15 -1.71 6.03 32.92
CA THR A 15 -0.53 5.26 32.48
C THR A 15 -0.74 4.60 31.12
N VAL A 16 -1.94 4.09 30.82
CA VAL A 16 -2.28 3.51 29.51
C VAL A 16 -2.29 4.57 28.41
N SER A 17 -2.87 5.75 28.67
CA SER A 17 -2.89 6.87 27.72
C SER A 17 -1.50 7.44 27.45
N ALA A 18 -0.65 7.55 28.49
CA ALA A 18 0.74 7.96 28.31
C ALA A 18 1.55 6.96 27.46
N VAL A 19 1.33 5.66 27.65
CA VAL A 19 1.97 4.60 26.83
C VAL A 19 1.48 4.66 25.38
N GLN A 20 0.18 4.85 25.14
CA GLN A 20 -0.38 5.00 23.79
C GLN A 20 0.14 6.27 23.07
N ASP A 21 0.29 7.39 23.77
CA ASP A 21 0.88 8.61 23.20
C ASP A 21 2.32 8.36 22.76
N VAL A 22 3.16 7.77 23.62
CA VAL A 22 4.55 7.45 23.28
C VAL A 22 4.63 6.50 22.08
N LEU A 23 3.75 5.50 22.01
CA LEU A 23 3.69 4.56 20.89
C LEU A 23 3.26 5.22 19.58
N SER A 24 2.24 6.10 19.59
CA SER A 24 1.79 6.83 18.40
C SER A 24 2.87 7.77 17.85
N ARG A 25 3.63 8.40 18.75
CA ARG A 25 4.78 9.25 18.39
C ARG A 25 5.91 8.40 17.82
N GLY A 26 6.17 7.24 18.43
CA GLY A 26 7.11 6.25 17.91
C GLY A 26 6.75 5.78 16.50
N GLN A 27 5.46 5.53 16.23
CA GLN A 27 4.95 5.16 14.91
C GLN A 27 5.18 6.26 13.87
N SER A 28 4.86 7.51 14.20
CA SER A 28 5.09 8.64 13.32
C SER A 28 6.57 8.80 12.96
N LEU A 29 7.47 8.68 13.96
CA LEU A 29 8.90 8.71 13.75
C LEU A 29 9.39 7.55 12.89
N ALA A 30 8.88 6.34 13.12
CA ALA A 30 9.22 5.16 12.32
C ALA A 30 8.81 5.32 10.86
N TYR A 31 7.64 5.91 10.57
CA TYR A 31 7.23 6.22 9.20
C TYR A 31 8.14 7.25 8.53
N ILE A 32 8.56 8.29 9.25
CA ILE A 32 9.52 9.27 8.72
C ILE A 32 10.85 8.57 8.41
N VAL A 33 11.34 7.72 9.32
CA VAL A 33 12.58 6.95 9.10
C VAL A 33 12.45 6.02 7.89
N ALA A 34 11.34 5.29 7.76
CA ALA A 34 11.08 4.42 6.61
C ALA A 34 11.03 5.21 5.30
N ALA A 35 10.36 6.37 5.29
CA ALA A 35 10.30 7.26 4.13
C ALA A 35 11.69 7.76 3.72
N LEU A 36 12.51 8.19 4.68
CA LEU A 36 13.90 8.61 4.42
C LEU A 36 14.75 7.45 3.85
N LEU A 37 14.59 6.23 4.38
CA LEU A 37 15.27 5.05 3.85
C LEU A 37 14.86 4.74 2.40
N PHE A 38 13.57 4.87 2.04
CA PHE A 38 13.12 4.71 0.65
C PHE A 38 13.66 5.80 -0.28
N ILE A 39 13.73 7.06 0.17
CA ILE A 39 14.34 8.15 -0.61
C ILE A 39 15.83 7.84 -0.86
N LEU A 40 16.56 7.42 0.18
CA LEU A 40 17.97 7.04 0.04
C LEU A 40 18.16 5.77 -0.81
N ALA A 41 17.20 4.83 -0.78
CA ALA A 41 17.20 3.64 -1.62
C ALA A 41 17.12 4.02 -3.12
N LEU A 42 16.17 4.89 -3.48
CA LEU A 42 16.02 5.41 -4.85
C LEU A 42 17.25 6.21 -5.29
N ALA A 43 17.77 7.07 -4.41
CA ALA A 43 19.02 7.80 -4.68
C ALA A 43 20.20 6.84 -4.90
N GLY A 44 20.30 5.78 -4.11
CA GLY A 44 21.34 4.75 -4.24
C GLY A 44 21.24 3.94 -5.54
N LEU A 45 20.02 3.65 -6.01
CA LEU A 45 19.76 2.94 -7.27
C LEU A 45 20.10 3.77 -8.52
N SER A 46 20.14 5.11 -8.41
CA SER A 46 20.44 6.00 -9.55
C SER A 46 21.88 5.90 -10.06
N LYS A 47 22.81 5.29 -9.30
CA LYS A 47 24.21 5.10 -9.68
C LYS A 47 24.63 3.65 -9.52
N GLN A 48 25.27 3.09 -10.55
CA GLN A 48 25.72 1.69 -10.55
C GLN A 48 26.61 1.33 -9.35
N LYS A 49 27.53 2.24 -8.96
CA LYS A 49 28.45 2.03 -7.82
C LYS A 49 27.73 1.91 -6.47
N SER A 50 26.55 2.51 -6.31
CA SER A 50 25.77 2.51 -5.07
C SER A 50 24.53 1.62 -5.13
N ALA A 51 24.25 0.96 -6.25
CA ALA A 51 23.01 0.22 -6.47
C ALA A 51 22.76 -0.86 -5.40
N MET A 52 23.81 -1.60 -4.99
CA MET A 52 23.68 -2.60 -3.92
C MET A 52 23.29 -1.95 -2.58
N ARG A 53 23.90 -0.82 -2.23
CA ARG A 53 23.57 -0.08 -0.99
C ARG A 53 22.14 0.44 -1.05
N GLY A 54 21.72 0.99 -2.20
CA GLY A 54 20.35 1.45 -2.42
C GLY A 54 19.33 0.33 -2.20
N ASN A 55 19.58 -0.86 -2.74
CA ASN A 55 18.70 -2.00 -2.56
C ASN A 55 18.60 -2.44 -1.08
N VAL A 56 19.73 -2.48 -0.35
CA VAL A 56 19.73 -2.83 1.08
C VAL A 56 18.95 -1.81 1.91
N LEU A 57 19.11 -0.50 1.63
CA LEU A 57 18.33 0.54 2.30
C LEU A 57 16.82 0.39 2.04
N GLY A 58 16.44 0.00 0.81
CA GLY A 58 15.05 -0.30 0.48
C GLY A 58 14.49 -1.50 1.24
N ILE A 59 15.28 -2.57 1.40
CA ILE A 59 14.90 -3.74 2.21
C ILE A 59 14.69 -3.35 3.67
N ILE A 60 15.64 -2.61 4.26
CA ILE A 60 15.53 -2.14 5.66
C ILE A 60 14.31 -1.24 5.82
N GLY A 61 14.08 -0.30 4.89
CA GLY A 61 12.92 0.59 4.90
C GLY A 61 11.60 -0.18 4.87
N MET A 62 11.48 -1.20 4.02
CA MET A 62 10.28 -2.03 3.95
C MET A 62 10.08 -2.86 5.22
N VAL A 63 11.15 -3.42 5.80
CA VAL A 63 11.07 -4.18 7.06
C VAL A 63 10.58 -3.28 8.20
N VAL A 64 11.13 -2.06 8.32
CA VAL A 64 10.68 -1.08 9.33
C VAL A 64 9.21 -0.72 9.13
N ALA A 65 8.78 -0.42 7.90
CA ALA A 65 7.41 -0.07 7.59
C ALA A 65 6.41 -1.19 7.92
N LEU A 66 6.73 -2.45 7.60
CA LEU A 66 5.88 -3.59 7.93
C LEU A 66 5.83 -3.86 9.43
N ALA A 67 6.98 -3.81 10.11
CA ALA A 67 7.05 -4.02 11.54
C ALA A 67 6.18 -3.02 12.31
N ILE A 68 6.25 -1.73 11.95
CA ILE A 68 5.44 -0.72 12.63
C ILE A 68 3.94 -0.86 12.33
N VAL A 69 3.53 -1.24 11.13
CA VAL A 69 2.11 -1.49 10.80
C VAL A 69 1.55 -2.65 11.63
N ILE A 70 2.34 -3.72 11.80
CA ILE A 70 1.93 -4.86 12.64
C ILE A 70 1.78 -4.41 14.10
N VAL A 71 2.72 -3.63 14.63
CA VAL A 71 2.65 -3.10 15.99
C VAL A 71 1.45 -2.16 16.16
N ALA A 72 1.24 -1.22 15.24
CA ALA A 72 0.12 -0.27 15.29
C ALA A 72 -1.24 -0.98 15.30
N THR A 73 -1.39 -2.03 14.47
CA THR A 73 -2.62 -2.84 14.41
C THR A 73 -2.97 -3.49 15.76
N THR A 74 -1.96 -3.78 16.61
CA THR A 74 -2.22 -4.36 17.95
C THR A 74 -2.76 -3.37 18.96
N ILE A 75 -2.60 -2.08 18.72
CA ILE A 75 -2.87 -0.99 19.66
C ILE A 75 -4.21 -0.30 19.35
N GLU A 76 -4.63 -0.30 18.08
CA GLU A 76 -5.83 0.42 17.59
C GLU A 76 -7.19 -0.19 17.99
N GLY A 77 -7.26 -0.98 19.06
CA GLY A 77 -8.54 -1.35 19.68
C GLY A 77 -9.42 -2.29 18.85
N PHE A 78 -8.85 -3.04 17.91
CA PHE A 78 -9.58 -4.12 17.22
C PHE A 78 -10.15 -5.10 18.26
N GLN A 79 -11.39 -5.55 18.07
CA GLN A 79 -12.07 -6.52 18.96
C GLN A 79 -11.25 -7.83 19.14
N PHE A 80 -10.41 -8.16 18.16
CA PHE A 80 -9.61 -9.40 18.11
C PHE A 80 -8.23 -9.15 17.49
N PRO A 81 -7.30 -8.45 18.18
CA PRO A 81 -6.06 -7.96 17.58
C PRO A 81 -5.13 -9.11 17.14
N ALA A 82 -5.09 -10.21 17.90
CA ALA A 82 -4.28 -11.38 17.57
C ALA A 82 -4.73 -12.06 16.26
N TYR A 83 -6.05 -12.11 16.02
CA TYR A 83 -6.61 -12.71 14.80
C TYR A 83 -6.31 -11.83 13.58
N THR A 84 -6.47 -10.50 13.70
CA THR A 84 -6.14 -9.55 12.64
C THR A 84 -4.66 -9.64 12.25
N VAL A 85 -3.75 -9.63 13.23
CA VAL A 85 -2.31 -9.80 12.99
C VAL A 85 -2.02 -11.15 12.34
N GLY A 86 -2.68 -12.22 12.81
CA GLY A 86 -2.56 -13.55 12.21
C GLY A 86 -2.92 -13.56 10.72
N LEU A 87 -4.03 -12.91 10.35
CA LEU A 87 -4.44 -12.77 8.94
C LEU A 87 -3.44 -11.96 8.12
N ILE A 88 -2.91 -10.85 8.66
CA ILE A 88 -1.89 -10.03 8.01
C ILE A 88 -0.64 -10.87 7.72
N ILE A 89 -0.13 -11.59 8.73
CA ILE A 89 1.07 -12.42 8.58
C ILE A 89 0.84 -13.53 7.56
N VAL A 90 -0.30 -14.22 7.61
CA VAL A 90 -0.63 -15.29 6.65
C VAL A 90 -0.71 -14.73 5.22
N ALA A 91 -1.41 -13.62 5.01
CA ALA A 91 -1.52 -12.98 3.70
C ALA A 91 -0.14 -12.52 3.18
N MET A 92 0.68 -11.92 4.04
CA MET A 92 2.05 -11.53 3.72
C MET A 92 2.92 -12.72 3.33
N LEU A 93 2.87 -13.82 4.08
CA LEU A 93 3.66 -15.01 3.80
C LEU A 93 3.28 -15.64 2.47
N ILE A 94 1.97 -15.73 2.16
CA ILE A 94 1.48 -16.24 0.88
C ILE A 94 1.97 -15.34 -0.26
N GLY A 95 1.80 -14.02 -0.15
CA GLY A 95 2.25 -13.07 -1.16
C GLY A 95 3.76 -13.11 -1.38
N ALA A 96 4.54 -13.11 -0.30
CA ALA A 96 5.99 -13.20 -0.33
C ALA A 96 6.48 -14.53 -0.93
N ALA A 97 5.88 -15.65 -0.57
CA ALA A 97 6.25 -16.96 -1.10
C ALA A 97 6.03 -17.03 -2.62
N ILE A 98 4.86 -16.62 -3.11
CA ILE A 98 4.55 -16.60 -4.55
C ILE A 98 5.46 -15.60 -5.28
N GLY A 99 5.65 -14.40 -4.71
CA GLY A 99 6.49 -13.35 -5.30
C GLY A 99 7.95 -13.78 -5.45
N VAL A 100 8.55 -14.33 -4.38
CA VAL A 100 9.94 -14.84 -4.40
C VAL A 100 10.07 -16.01 -5.35
N TRP A 101 9.13 -16.96 -5.33
CA TRP A 101 9.15 -18.10 -6.25
C TRP A 101 9.13 -17.65 -7.70
N LYS A 102 8.22 -16.74 -8.06
CA LYS A 102 8.10 -16.24 -9.44
C LYS A 102 9.33 -15.43 -9.84
N ALA A 103 9.82 -14.54 -8.98
CA ALA A 103 11.00 -13.71 -9.25
C ALA A 103 12.27 -14.54 -9.49
N ARG A 104 12.43 -15.68 -8.81
CA ARG A 104 13.61 -16.55 -8.97
C ARG A 104 13.57 -17.44 -10.23
N ARG A 105 12.39 -17.63 -10.84
CA ARG A 105 12.18 -18.56 -11.97
C ARG A 105 12.16 -17.86 -13.33
N VAL A 106 11.98 -16.54 -13.38
CA VAL A 106 11.87 -15.78 -14.64
C VAL A 106 13.25 -15.53 -15.25
N GLN A 107 13.33 -15.59 -16.58
CA GLN A 107 14.55 -15.31 -17.34
C GLN A 107 14.84 -13.80 -17.35
N MET A 108 16.11 -13.41 -17.39
CA MET A 108 16.50 -11.98 -17.43
C MET A 108 15.92 -11.22 -18.63
N THR A 109 15.65 -11.90 -19.75
CA THR A 109 15.01 -11.34 -20.96
C THR A 109 13.53 -11.04 -20.76
N ALA A 110 12.88 -11.72 -19.81
CA ALA A 110 11.48 -11.59 -19.45
C ALA A 110 11.26 -10.69 -18.22
N MET A 111 12.28 -9.93 -17.80
CA MET A 111 12.13 -8.96 -16.70
C MET A 111 11.05 -7.91 -16.99
N PRO A 112 10.91 -7.35 -18.21
CA PRO A 112 9.86 -6.37 -18.49
C PRO A 112 8.44 -6.92 -18.28
N GLU A 113 8.17 -8.18 -18.67
CA GLU A 113 6.84 -8.78 -18.49
C GLU A 113 6.54 -9.03 -17.01
N LEU A 114 7.54 -9.48 -16.24
CA LEU A 114 7.38 -9.73 -14.81
C LEU A 114 7.15 -8.43 -14.05
N VAL A 115 7.89 -7.38 -14.37
CA VAL A 115 7.71 -6.04 -13.74
C VAL A 115 6.32 -5.50 -14.04
N ALA A 116 5.84 -5.62 -15.29
CA ALA A 116 4.46 -5.25 -15.62
C ALA A 116 3.45 -6.04 -14.79
N LEU A 117 3.61 -7.36 -14.67
CA LEU A 117 2.73 -8.19 -13.84
C LEU A 117 2.77 -7.78 -12.36
N LEU A 118 3.95 -7.54 -11.79
CA LEU A 118 4.09 -7.12 -10.39
C LEU A 118 3.45 -5.76 -10.12
N HIS A 119 3.51 -4.84 -11.08
CA HIS A 119 2.85 -3.54 -10.97
C HIS A 119 1.31 -3.63 -11.04
N SER A 120 0.76 -4.67 -11.68
CA SER A 120 -0.68 -4.93 -11.62
C SER A 120 -1.16 -5.22 -10.20
N PHE A 121 -0.39 -5.97 -9.39
CA PHE A 121 -0.74 -6.24 -8.00
C PHE A 121 -0.74 -4.96 -7.13
N VAL A 122 0.13 -3.99 -7.43
CA VAL A 122 0.12 -2.67 -6.76
C VAL A 122 -1.18 -1.94 -7.06
N GLY A 123 -1.62 -1.94 -8.32
CA GLY A 123 -2.90 -1.34 -8.72
C GLY A 123 -4.11 -2.03 -8.07
N ALA A 124 -4.13 -3.36 -8.04
CA ALA A 124 -5.18 -4.13 -7.37
C ALA A 124 -5.23 -3.87 -5.86
N ALA A 125 -4.07 -3.78 -5.20
CA ALA A 125 -3.99 -3.44 -3.78
C ALA A 125 -4.56 -2.04 -3.50
N ALA A 126 -4.22 -1.04 -4.33
CA ALA A 126 -4.77 0.33 -4.19
C ALA A 126 -6.30 0.35 -4.32
N VAL A 127 -6.87 -0.41 -5.26
CA VAL A 127 -8.33 -0.53 -5.43
C VAL A 127 -8.98 -1.19 -4.21
N LEU A 128 -8.42 -2.31 -3.73
CA LEU A 128 -8.97 -3.03 -2.57
C LEU A 128 -8.90 -2.20 -1.29
N VAL A 129 -7.78 -1.51 -1.06
CA VAL A 129 -7.61 -0.59 0.08
C VAL A 129 -8.58 0.59 -0.03
N GLY A 130 -8.75 1.17 -1.22
CA GLY A 130 -9.70 2.26 -1.43
C GLY A 130 -11.15 1.86 -1.19
N ILE A 131 -11.57 0.68 -1.68
CA ILE A 131 -12.92 0.14 -1.39
C ILE A 131 -13.09 -0.08 0.12
N ASN A 132 -12.08 -0.63 0.80
CA ASN A 132 -12.15 -0.82 2.24
C ASN A 132 -12.27 0.51 2.99
N SER A 133 -11.51 1.54 2.59
CA SER A 133 -11.57 2.88 3.17
C SER A 133 -12.96 3.53 2.99
N PHE A 134 -13.55 3.39 1.79
CA PHE A 134 -14.90 3.89 1.50
C PHE A 134 -15.98 3.22 2.36
N LEU A 135 -15.84 1.90 2.60
CA LEU A 135 -16.80 1.14 3.41
C LEU A 135 -16.67 1.42 4.92
N MET A 136 -15.46 1.71 5.41
CA MET A 136 -15.21 1.97 6.84
C MET A 136 -15.61 3.39 7.25
N THR A 137 -15.34 4.38 6.39
CA THR A 137 -15.65 5.79 6.66
C THR A 137 -16.48 6.35 5.51
N PRO A 138 -17.77 5.96 5.39
CA PRO A 138 -18.66 6.53 4.39
C PRO A 138 -18.81 8.03 4.69
N GLY A 139 -18.57 8.88 3.68
CA GLY A 139 -18.50 10.32 3.83
C GLY A 139 -19.63 10.90 4.68
N ASP A 140 -19.26 11.69 5.69
CA ASP A 140 -20.14 12.25 6.71
C ASP A 140 -20.71 13.64 6.36
N GLY A 141 -20.46 14.11 5.14
CA GLY A 141 -20.83 15.45 4.67
C GLY A 141 -19.96 16.58 5.22
N SER A 142 -18.93 16.27 6.03
CA SER A 142 -17.93 17.25 6.46
C SER A 142 -16.95 17.56 5.33
N TYR A 143 -16.22 18.68 5.46
CA TYR A 143 -15.13 19.01 4.54
C TYR A 143 -14.07 17.91 4.54
N ASP A 144 -13.66 17.44 5.73
CA ASP A 144 -12.64 16.40 5.88
C ASP A 144 -13.09 15.07 5.25
N GLY A 145 -14.36 14.71 5.42
CA GLY A 145 -14.97 13.56 4.76
C GLY A 145 -14.97 13.70 3.24
N ALA A 146 -15.31 14.88 2.71
CA ALA A 146 -15.26 15.12 1.26
C ALA A 146 -13.84 15.04 0.70
N PHE A 147 -12.84 15.57 1.41
CA PHE A 147 -11.42 15.45 1.03
C PHE A 147 -10.95 13.98 1.03
N HIS A 148 -11.28 13.23 2.08
CA HIS A 148 -10.94 11.81 2.18
C HIS A 148 -11.59 10.99 1.05
N MET A 149 -12.87 11.22 0.76
CA MET A 149 -13.56 10.57 -0.36
C MET A 149 -12.93 10.90 -1.70
N GLY A 150 -12.51 12.16 -1.91
CA GLY A 150 -11.78 12.57 -3.10
C GLY A 150 -10.43 11.86 -3.25
N GLU A 151 -9.65 11.77 -2.17
CA GLU A 151 -8.38 11.04 -2.13
C GLU A 151 -8.57 9.55 -2.46
N VAL A 152 -9.54 8.90 -1.82
CA VAL A 152 -9.88 7.49 -2.05
C VAL A 152 -10.32 7.27 -3.49
N GLY A 153 -11.17 8.14 -4.03
CA GLY A 153 -11.63 8.06 -5.42
C GLY A 153 -10.47 8.14 -6.42
N ILE A 154 -9.54 9.07 -6.23
CA ILE A 154 -8.34 9.20 -7.06
C ILE A 154 -7.43 7.97 -6.92
N ALA A 155 -7.24 7.46 -5.70
CA ALA A 155 -6.43 6.27 -5.46
C ALA A 155 -6.98 5.03 -6.16
N VAL A 156 -8.30 4.82 -6.10
CA VAL A 156 -8.99 3.73 -6.81
C VAL A 156 -8.89 3.89 -8.32
N PHE A 157 -9.11 5.10 -8.84
CA PHE A 157 -9.01 5.38 -10.28
C PHE A 157 -7.60 5.07 -10.82
N ILE A 158 -6.56 5.64 -10.20
CA ILE A 158 -5.16 5.40 -10.60
C ILE A 158 -4.82 3.91 -10.44
N GLY A 159 -5.26 3.28 -9.36
CA GLY A 159 -5.08 1.84 -9.12
C GLY A 159 -5.70 0.96 -10.21
N ALA A 160 -6.94 1.24 -10.62
CA ALA A 160 -7.65 0.49 -11.65
C ALA A 160 -7.02 0.66 -13.04
N VAL A 161 -6.63 1.88 -13.40
CA VAL A 161 -5.90 2.16 -14.65
C VAL A 161 -4.55 1.46 -14.66
N THR A 162 -3.84 1.47 -13.53
CA THR A 162 -2.54 0.79 -13.38
C THR A 162 -2.68 -0.72 -13.50
N PHE A 163 -3.69 -1.31 -12.85
CA PHE A 163 -3.98 -2.73 -12.89
C PHE A 163 -4.26 -3.20 -14.33
N THR A 164 -5.21 -2.56 -15.00
CA THR A 164 -5.61 -2.92 -16.37
C THR A 164 -4.50 -2.66 -17.39
N GLY A 165 -3.83 -1.50 -17.31
CA GLY A 165 -2.71 -1.17 -18.19
C GLY A 165 -1.54 -2.14 -18.04
N SER A 166 -1.22 -2.54 -16.81
CA SER A 166 -0.16 -3.50 -16.50
C SER A 166 -0.45 -4.90 -17.03
N ILE A 167 -1.71 -5.38 -16.94
CA ILE A 167 -2.12 -6.66 -17.53
C ILE A 167 -1.96 -6.63 -19.05
N ILE A 168 -2.46 -5.59 -19.72
CA ILE A 168 -2.33 -5.45 -21.18
C ILE A 168 -0.86 -5.36 -21.60
N ALA A 169 -0.02 -4.64 -20.84
CA ALA A 169 1.41 -4.57 -21.08
C ALA A 169 2.09 -5.95 -20.95
N ASN A 170 1.78 -6.70 -19.90
CA ASN A 170 2.29 -8.07 -19.72
C ASN A 170 1.87 -9.00 -20.88
N LEU A 171 0.60 -8.93 -21.31
CA LEU A 171 0.09 -9.77 -22.42
C LEU A 171 0.74 -9.43 -23.76
N LYS A 172 1.08 -8.16 -24.00
CA LYS A 172 1.81 -7.74 -25.19
C LYS A 172 3.28 -8.17 -25.16
N LEU A 173 3.95 -8.03 -24.02
CA LEU A 173 5.37 -8.41 -23.85
C LEU A 173 5.57 -9.93 -23.88
N SER A 174 4.61 -10.70 -23.37
CA SER A 174 4.60 -12.18 -23.43
C SER A 174 4.17 -12.74 -24.79
N ALA A 175 3.95 -11.89 -25.80
CA ALA A 175 3.46 -12.24 -27.14
C ALA A 175 2.13 -13.01 -27.16
N ARG A 176 1.34 -12.95 -26.07
CA ARG A 176 -0.02 -13.52 -25.99
C ARG A 176 -1.04 -12.68 -26.77
N ILE A 177 -0.78 -11.37 -26.89
CA ILE A 177 -1.55 -10.40 -27.69
C ILE A 177 -0.59 -9.67 -28.64
N SER A 178 -1.10 -9.19 -29.78
CA SER A 178 -0.29 -8.41 -30.71
C SER A 178 0.30 -7.15 -30.07
N GLY A 179 1.59 -6.95 -30.26
CA GLY A 179 2.29 -5.71 -29.88
C GLY A 179 1.97 -4.52 -30.81
N LYS A 180 1.27 -4.74 -31.94
CA LYS A 180 0.91 -3.65 -32.86
C LYS A 180 0.00 -2.63 -32.16
N PRO A 181 0.24 -1.31 -32.32
CA PRO A 181 -0.65 -0.30 -31.79
C PRO A 181 -2.07 -0.47 -32.34
N LEU A 182 -3.05 -0.65 -31.45
CA LEU A 182 -4.45 -0.79 -31.81
C LEU A 182 -5.06 0.61 -31.87
N THR A 183 -5.20 1.14 -33.08
CA THR A 183 -5.70 2.51 -33.30
C THR A 183 -7.19 2.48 -33.63
N LEU A 184 -8.03 2.74 -32.64
CA LEU A 184 -9.47 2.88 -32.84
C LEU A 184 -9.80 4.23 -33.53
N PRO A 185 -10.85 4.28 -34.38
CA PRO A 185 -11.35 5.54 -34.92
C PRO A 185 -11.83 6.44 -33.77
N GLY A 186 -11.37 7.70 -33.74
CA GLY A 186 -11.76 8.65 -32.69
C GLY A 186 -11.19 8.37 -31.29
N ARG A 187 -10.08 7.62 -31.16
CA ARG A 187 -9.47 7.23 -29.86
C ARG A 187 -9.35 8.35 -28.81
N ASN A 188 -9.04 9.57 -29.24
CA ASN A 188 -8.87 10.69 -28.31
C ASN A 188 -10.21 11.10 -27.70
N LEU A 189 -11.29 11.07 -28.48
CA LEU A 189 -12.65 11.35 -28.01
C LEU A 189 -13.12 10.25 -27.05
N LEU A 190 -12.87 8.98 -27.39
CA LEU A 190 -13.21 7.85 -26.50
C LEU A 190 -12.46 7.94 -25.17
N ASN A 191 -11.16 8.23 -25.19
CA ASN A 191 -10.38 8.41 -23.97
C ASN A 191 -10.90 9.58 -23.13
N LEU A 192 -11.26 10.69 -23.76
CA LEU A 192 -11.83 11.85 -23.07
C LEU A 192 -13.18 11.50 -22.42
N ILE A 193 -14.06 10.80 -23.14
CA ILE A 193 -15.35 10.35 -22.61
C ILE A 193 -15.14 9.42 -21.42
N MET A 194 -14.23 8.46 -21.52
CA MET A 194 -13.92 7.55 -20.40
C MET A 194 -13.41 8.30 -19.17
N VAL A 195 -12.53 9.29 -19.34
CA VAL A 195 -12.07 10.11 -18.22
C VAL A 195 -13.21 10.92 -17.60
N ILE A 196 -14.06 11.54 -18.41
CA ILE A 196 -15.21 12.30 -17.91
C ILE A 196 -16.16 11.40 -17.13
N VAL A 197 -16.49 10.22 -17.66
CA VAL A 197 -17.36 9.25 -16.99
C VAL A 197 -16.76 8.73 -15.68
N CYS A 198 -15.44 8.62 -15.56
CA CYS A 198 -14.80 8.22 -14.31
C CYS A 198 -14.75 9.33 -13.25
N VAL A 199 -14.84 10.60 -13.66
CA VAL A 199 -14.74 11.77 -12.77
C VAL A 199 -16.12 12.23 -12.26
N VAL A 200 -17.16 12.01 -13.06
CA VAL A 200 -18.56 12.38 -12.78
C VAL A 200 -19.26 11.28 -12.00
#